data_AF-A0A3S0GCJ4-F1
#
_entry.id   AF-A0A3S0GCJ4-F1
#
_cell.length_a   1.000
_cell.length_b   1.000
_cell.length_c   1.000
_cell.angle_alpha   90.00
_cell.angle_beta   90.00
_cell.angle_gamma   90.00
#
_symmetry.space_group_name_H-M   'P 1'
#
loop_
_entity.id
_entity.type
_entity.pdbx_description
1 polymer ?
#
loop_
_entity_poly.entity_id
_entity_poly.type
_entity_poly.pdbx_seq_one_letter_code
_entity_poly.pdbx_strand_id
1 'polypeptide(L)'
;MYKKSVFLFLLAFTGMAVSAQIEMDQDLMQNIEDSTKSLTSNIALKDIKAGTLDAKELAEMFAKVEAFYTQKGGADDAVSLAKKSRELSLQVGQDIVTRNFDHANEIATTMSKTCKTCHSIYKKDA
;
A
#
# COMPACT_ATOMS: atom_id res chain seq x y z
N MET A 1 -61.78 -12.68 36.89
CA MET A 1 -61.87 -12.20 35.49
C MET A 1 -61.11 -10.87 35.39
N TYR A 2 -60.19 -10.76 34.42
CA TYR A 2 -59.50 -9.54 33.93
C TYR A 2 -58.56 -8.79 34.91
N LYS A 3 -57.34 -8.34 34.57
CA LYS A 3 -56.52 -8.37 33.35
C LYS A 3 -55.11 -7.94 33.82
N LYS A 4 -54.07 -8.77 33.68
CA LYS A 4 -52.68 -8.34 33.94
C LYS A 4 -52.18 -7.64 32.68
N SER A 5 -52.08 -6.32 32.71
CA SER A 5 -51.48 -5.53 31.63
C SER A 5 -49.98 -5.77 31.61
N VAL A 6 -49.53 -6.63 30.70
CA VAL A 6 -48.11 -6.78 30.36
C VAL A 6 -47.75 -5.64 29.41
N PHE A 7 -46.98 -4.68 29.91
CA PHE A 7 -46.42 -3.60 29.10
C PHE A 7 -45.19 -4.19 28.38
N LEU A 8 -45.34 -4.44 27.08
CA LEU A 8 -44.32 -5.04 26.24
C LEU A 8 -43.38 -3.93 25.73
N PHE A 9 -42.22 -3.79 26.37
CA PHE A 9 -41.20 -2.82 25.97
C PHE A 9 -40.40 -3.41 24.80
N LEU A 10 -40.74 -3.00 23.58
CA LEU A 10 -40.01 -3.39 22.37
C LEU A 10 -38.80 -2.45 22.20
N LEU A 11 -37.64 -2.86 22.71
CA LEU A 11 -36.36 -2.18 22.48
C LEU A 11 -35.89 -2.49 21.05
N ALA A 12 -36.17 -1.57 20.12
CA ALA A 12 -35.59 -1.59 18.79
C ALA A 12 -34.10 -1.23 18.89
N PHE A 13 -33.24 -2.23 18.91
CA PHE A 13 -31.80 -2.07 18.80
C PHE A 13 -31.48 -1.75 17.33
N THR A 14 -31.54 -0.47 16.96
CA THR A 14 -30.99 -0.01 15.68
C THR A 14 -29.47 -0.15 15.76
N GLY A 15 -28.93 -1.22 15.18
CA GLY A 15 -27.50 -1.44 15.06
C GLY A 15 -26.87 -0.28 14.29
N MET A 16 -26.25 0.65 15.01
CA MET A 16 -25.31 1.60 14.41
C MET A 16 -24.10 0.78 14.00
N ALA A 17 -24.03 0.40 12.72
CA ALA A 17 -22.79 -0.04 12.12
C ALA A 17 -21.83 1.16 12.15
N VAL A 18 -20.98 1.21 13.18
CA VAL A 18 -19.81 2.08 13.19
C VAL A 18 -18.94 1.59 12.03
N SER A 19 -19.03 2.27 10.90
CA SER A 19 -18.06 2.11 9.81
C SER A 19 -16.72 2.59 10.35
N ALA A 20 -15.90 1.68 10.88
CA ALA A 20 -14.49 1.94 11.08
C ALA A 20 -13.94 2.39 9.71
N GLN A 21 -13.51 3.64 9.60
CA GLN A 21 -12.85 4.11 8.40
C GLN A 21 -11.53 3.33 8.31
N ILE A 22 -11.40 2.51 7.28
CA ILE A 22 -10.17 1.78 7.01
C ILE A 22 -9.16 2.82 6.49
N GLU A 23 -8.19 3.15 7.34
CA GLU A 23 -7.15 4.14 7.08
C GLU A 23 -5.83 3.49 6.69
N MET A 24 -5.08 4.17 5.81
CA MET A 24 -3.77 3.68 5.40
C MET A 24 -2.80 3.80 6.56
N ASP A 25 -2.12 2.70 6.87
CA ASP A 25 -1.04 2.67 7.86
C ASP A 25 0.08 3.63 7.44
N GLN A 26 0.31 4.67 8.24
CA GLN A 26 1.33 5.68 7.97
C GLN A 26 2.74 5.12 8.17
N ASP A 27 2.93 4.18 9.10
CA ASP A 27 4.22 3.53 9.32
C ASP A 27 4.58 2.67 8.12
N LEU A 28 3.60 1.97 7.53
CA LEU A 28 3.79 1.26 6.26
C LEU A 28 4.26 2.20 5.15
N MET A 29 3.61 3.36 5.00
CA MET A 29 3.99 4.34 3.97
C MET A 29 5.36 4.95 4.22
N GLN A 30 5.72 5.22 5.47
CA GLN A 30 7.05 5.69 5.84
C GLN A 30 8.12 4.64 5.52
N ASN A 31 7.88 3.37 5.86
CA ASN A 31 8.78 2.27 5.52
C ASN A 31 8.96 2.11 4.00
N ILE A 32 7.89 2.27 3.21
CA ILE A 32 7.99 2.28 1.74
C ILE A 32 8.90 3.42 1.25
N GLU A 33 8.75 4.62 1.81
CA GLU A 33 9.59 5.77 1.45
C GLU A 33 11.07 5.50 1.76
N ASP A 34 11.36 4.98 2.95
CA ASP A 34 12.73 4.72 3.39
C ASP A 34 13.38 3.56 2.62
N SER A 35 12.66 2.47 2.38
CA SER A 35 13.14 1.38 1.52
C SER A 35 13.32 1.83 0.06
N THR A 36 12.52 2.77 -0.45
CA THR A 36 12.71 3.34 -1.80
C THR A 36 14.00 4.16 -1.88
N LYS A 37 14.30 4.96 -0.85
CA LYS A 37 15.57 5.71 -0.75
C LYS A 37 16.75 4.75 -0.64
N SER A 38 16.65 3.73 0.20
CA SER A 38 17.67 2.68 0.37
C SER A 38 17.94 1.97 -0.96
N LEU A 39 16.89 1.52 -1.65
CA LEU A 39 16.99 0.85 -2.95
C LEU A 39 17.74 1.71 -3.97
N THR A 40 17.38 3.00 -4.06
CA THR A 40 18.02 3.94 -4.99
C THR A 40 19.51 4.10 -4.67
N SER A 41 19.86 4.22 -3.39
CA SER A 41 21.26 4.26 -2.93
C SER A 41 22.01 2.97 -3.29
N ASN A 42 21.41 1.80 -3.06
CA ASN A 42 22.02 0.51 -3.33
C ASN A 42 22.20 0.23 -4.82
N ILE A 43 21.29 0.71 -5.68
CA ILE A 43 21.47 0.70 -7.14
C ILE A 43 22.70 1.53 -7.52
N ALA A 44 22.83 2.75 -6.98
CA ALA A 44 23.96 3.63 -7.27
C ALA A 44 25.31 3.06 -6.79
N LEU A 45 25.32 2.40 -5.63
CA LEU A 45 26.48 1.70 -5.08
C LEU A 45 26.75 0.33 -5.74
N LYS A 46 25.84 -0.12 -6.63
CA LYS A 46 25.86 -1.45 -7.24
C LYS A 46 25.88 -2.60 -6.22
N ASP A 47 25.26 -2.39 -5.05
CA ASP A 47 25.14 -3.41 -4.01
C ASP A 47 24.01 -4.39 -4.38
N ILE A 48 24.41 -5.55 -4.92
CA ILE A 48 23.48 -6.59 -5.34
C ILE A 48 22.68 -7.13 -4.16
N LYS A 49 23.33 -7.35 -3.00
CA LYS A 49 22.69 -8.04 -1.87
C LYS A 49 21.67 -7.13 -1.22
N ALA A 50 22.08 -5.91 -0.87
CA ALA A 50 21.20 -4.94 -0.22
C ALA A 50 20.10 -4.46 -1.18
N GLY A 51 20.44 -4.16 -2.44
CA GLY A 51 19.46 -3.73 -3.44
C GLY A 51 18.40 -4.78 -3.76
N THR A 52 18.77 -6.07 -3.81
CA THR A 52 17.78 -7.15 -4.01
C THR A 52 16.88 -7.33 -2.79
N LEU A 53 17.42 -7.13 -1.57
CA LEU A 53 16.62 -7.19 -0.34
C LEU A 53 15.58 -6.05 -0.32
N ASP A 54 16.01 -4.81 -0.56
CA ASP A 54 15.10 -3.64 -0.61
C ASP A 54 14.00 -3.84 -1.66
N ALA A 55 14.36 -4.33 -2.85
CA ALA A 55 13.41 -4.61 -3.93
C ALA A 55 12.34 -5.64 -3.52
N LYS A 56 12.74 -6.67 -2.77
CA LYS A 56 11.81 -7.68 -2.25
C LYS A 56 10.89 -7.09 -1.18
N GLU A 57 11.44 -6.35 -0.23
CA GLU A 57 10.67 -5.72 0.85
C GLU A 57 9.63 -4.72 0.31
N LEU A 58 10.02 -3.92 -0.69
CA LEU A 58 9.10 -3.02 -1.39
C LEU A 58 7.98 -3.78 -2.08
N ALA A 59 8.27 -4.90 -2.76
CA ALA A 59 7.24 -5.72 -3.40
C ALA A 59 6.22 -6.25 -2.37
N GLU A 60 6.69 -6.69 -1.20
CA GLU A 60 5.83 -7.15 -0.10
C GLU A 60 4.99 -6.02 0.49
N MET A 61 5.57 -4.83 0.70
CA MET A 61 4.85 -3.68 1.21
C MET A 61 3.81 -3.15 0.21
N PHE A 62 4.13 -3.08 -1.08
CA PHE A 62 3.15 -2.70 -2.09
C PHE A 62 2.01 -3.72 -2.24
N ALA A 63 2.25 -5.01 -1.94
CA ALA A 63 1.16 -5.98 -1.83
C ALA A 63 0.19 -5.65 -0.68
N LYS A 64 0.69 -5.16 0.45
CA LYS A 64 -0.15 -4.68 1.57
C LYS A 64 -0.97 -3.45 1.17
N VAL A 65 -0.36 -2.51 0.44
CA VAL A 65 -1.07 -1.33 -0.10
C VAL A 65 -2.16 -1.74 -1.08
N GLU A 66 -1.89 -2.68 -1.99
CA GLU A 66 -2.90 -3.21 -2.91
C GLU A 66 -4.06 -3.86 -2.16
N ALA A 67 -3.76 -4.71 -1.17
CA ALA A 67 -4.77 -5.37 -0.35
C ALA A 67 -5.64 -4.35 0.40
N PHE A 68 -5.03 -3.31 0.95
CA PHE A 68 -5.74 -2.21 1.61
C PHE A 68 -6.77 -1.55 0.67
N TYR A 69 -6.36 -1.12 -0.53
CA TYR A 69 -7.26 -0.44 -1.45
C TYR A 69 -8.32 -1.38 -2.03
N THR A 70 -7.98 -2.65 -2.20
CA THR A 70 -8.94 -3.70 -2.58
C THR A 70 -10.02 -3.85 -1.52
N GLN A 71 -9.64 -3.91 -0.23
CA GLN A 71 -10.58 -4.03 0.89
C GLN A 71 -11.40 -2.76 1.08
N LYS A 72 -10.79 -1.59 0.92
CA LYS A 72 -11.46 -0.28 1.02
C LYS A 72 -12.58 -0.14 -0.01
N GLY A 73 -12.38 -0.68 -1.21
CA GLY A 73 -13.31 -0.58 -2.33
C GLY A 73 -13.38 0.84 -2.91
N GLY A 74 -13.89 0.95 -4.15
CA GLY A 74 -14.07 2.24 -4.82
C GLY A 74 -12.76 3.00 -5.11
N ALA A 75 -11.63 2.30 -5.17
CA ALA A 75 -10.30 2.85 -5.37
C ALA A 75 -9.47 2.01 -6.36
N ASP A 76 -10.08 1.62 -7.48
CA ASP A 76 -9.50 0.73 -8.48
C ASP A 76 -8.18 1.26 -9.07
N ASP A 77 -8.07 2.59 -9.20
CA ASP A 77 -6.83 3.25 -9.61
C ASP A 77 -5.70 3.03 -8.58
N ALA A 78 -6.00 3.10 -7.28
CA ALA A 78 -5.02 2.85 -6.23
C ALA A 78 -4.56 1.38 -6.20
N VAL A 79 -5.49 0.44 -6.39
CA VAL A 79 -5.18 -0.99 -6.55
C VAL A 79 -4.23 -1.19 -7.73
N SER A 80 -4.53 -0.57 -8.87
CA SER A 80 -3.72 -0.66 -10.09
C SER A 80 -2.32 -0.04 -9.91
N LEU A 81 -2.24 1.12 -9.25
CA LEU A 81 -0.97 1.78 -8.97
C LEU A 81 -0.12 0.98 -7.97
N ALA A 82 -0.71 0.43 -6.92
CA ALA A 82 -0.03 -0.42 -5.95
C ALA A 82 0.51 -1.71 -6.60
N LYS A 83 -0.32 -2.36 -7.43
CA LYS A 83 0.08 -3.52 -8.24
C LYS A 83 1.28 -3.19 -9.13
N LYS A 84 1.21 -2.08 -9.86
CA LYS A 84 2.29 -1.62 -10.72
C LYS A 84 3.58 -1.37 -9.93
N SER A 85 3.51 -0.72 -8.77
CA SER A 85 4.69 -0.49 -7.92
C SER A 85 5.31 -1.79 -7.42
N ARG A 86 4.50 -2.80 -7.06
CA ARG A 86 5.01 -4.15 -6.73
C ARG A 86 5.74 -4.77 -7.92
N GLU A 87 5.14 -4.75 -9.10
CA GLU A 87 5.73 -5.33 -10.31
C GLU A 87 7.04 -4.63 -10.67
N LEU A 88 7.09 -3.30 -10.57
CA LEU A 88 8.33 -2.52 -10.76
C LEU A 88 9.40 -2.91 -9.73
N SER A 89 9.02 -3.10 -8.46
CA SER A 89 9.97 -3.53 -7.41
C SER A 89 10.59 -4.89 -7.73
N LEU A 90 9.77 -5.86 -8.17
CA LEU A 90 10.26 -7.17 -8.61
C LEU A 90 11.20 -7.06 -9.82
N GLN A 91 10.85 -6.21 -10.79
CA GLN A 91 11.68 -5.96 -11.97
C GLN A 91 13.03 -5.35 -11.59
N VAL A 92 13.06 -4.35 -10.71
CA VAL A 92 14.31 -3.79 -10.18
C VAL A 92 15.18 -4.87 -9.55
N GLY A 93 14.60 -5.77 -8.74
CA GLY A 93 15.34 -6.88 -8.14
C GLY A 93 15.98 -7.81 -9.20
N GLN A 94 15.25 -8.11 -10.28
CA GLN A 94 15.79 -8.90 -11.40
C GLN A 94 16.93 -8.16 -12.12
N ASP A 95 16.77 -6.87 -12.38
CA ASP A 95 17.80 -6.05 -13.02
C ASP A 95 19.07 -5.95 -12.15
N ILE A 96 18.92 -5.81 -10.82
CA ILE A 96 20.05 -5.82 -9.88
C ILE A 96 20.81 -7.16 -9.92
N VAL A 97 20.11 -8.29 -9.86
CA VAL A 97 20.73 -9.63 -9.89
C VAL A 97 21.45 -9.88 -11.23
N THR A 98 20.89 -9.39 -12.33
CA THR A 98 21.49 -9.49 -13.66
C THR A 98 22.52 -8.39 -13.94
N ARG A 99 22.82 -7.53 -12.95
CA ARG A 99 23.76 -6.40 -13.02
C ARG A 99 23.39 -5.33 -14.05
N ASN A 100 22.11 -5.24 -14.40
CA ASN A 100 21.55 -4.20 -15.27
C ASN A 100 21.18 -2.94 -14.46
N PHE A 101 22.17 -2.32 -13.83
CA PHE A 101 21.94 -1.20 -12.90
C PHE A 101 21.38 0.06 -13.56
N ASP A 102 21.70 0.29 -14.84
CA ASP A 102 21.17 1.45 -15.57
C ASP A 102 19.64 1.31 -15.74
N HIS A 103 19.17 0.13 -16.19
CA HIS A 103 17.74 -0.14 -16.28
C HIS A 103 17.08 -0.18 -14.89
N ALA A 104 17.74 -0.76 -13.88
CA ALA A 104 17.23 -0.74 -12.50
C ALA A 104 16.94 0.70 -12.02
N ASN A 105 17.83 1.65 -12.35
CA ASN A 105 17.66 3.07 -12.02
C ASN A 105 16.49 3.73 -12.79
N GLU A 106 16.30 3.38 -14.07
CA GLU A 106 15.16 3.85 -14.87
C GLU A 106 13.82 3.33 -14.31
N ILE A 107 13.77 2.06 -13.92
CA ILE A 107 12.59 1.46 -13.29
C ILE A 107 12.33 2.08 -11.91
N ALA A 108 13.37 2.29 -11.08
CA ALA A 108 13.22 2.96 -9.79
C ALA A 108 12.71 4.41 -9.92
N THR A 109 13.15 5.12 -10.96
CA THR A 109 12.61 6.45 -11.32
C THR A 109 11.14 6.38 -11.73
N THR A 110 10.76 5.36 -12.51
CA THR A 110 9.37 5.12 -12.90
C THR A 110 8.49 4.80 -11.69
N MET A 111 8.99 3.98 -10.76
CA MET A 111 8.30 3.68 -9.50
C MET A 111 8.06 4.94 -8.68
N SER A 112 9.06 5.82 -8.55
CA SER A 112 8.91 7.12 -7.87
C SER A 112 7.82 8.00 -8.48
N LYS A 113 7.62 7.94 -9.80
CA LYS A 113 6.50 8.63 -10.47
C LYS A 113 5.15 8.01 -10.10
N THR A 114 5.06 6.68 -10.03
CA THR A 114 3.85 5.98 -9.55
C THR A 114 3.48 6.40 -8.13
N CYS A 115 4.48 6.54 -7.23
CA CYS A 115 4.26 7.05 -5.87
C CYS A 115 3.63 8.46 -5.89
N LYS A 116 4.19 9.37 -6.70
CA LYS A 116 3.66 10.74 -6.87
C LYS A 116 2.22 10.73 -7.40
N THR A 117 1.92 9.91 -8.40
CA THR A 117 0.55 9.78 -8.94
C THR A 117 -0.42 9.31 -7.86
N CYS A 118 -0.09 8.25 -7.12
CA CYS A 118 -0.94 7.76 -6.04
C CYS A 118 -1.16 8.83 -4.96
N HIS A 119 -0.08 9.50 -4.52
CA HIS A 119 -0.16 10.54 -3.50
C HIS A 119 -0.98 11.75 -3.94
N SER A 120 -0.92 12.15 -5.22
CA SER A 120 -1.72 13.29 -5.72
C SER A 120 -3.24 13.06 -5.62
N ILE A 121 -3.67 11.81 -5.49
CA ILE A 121 -5.09 11.42 -5.42
C ILE A 121 -5.48 11.06 -3.98
N TYR A 122 -4.63 10.32 -3.28
CA TYR A 122 -4.99 9.64 -2.03
C TYR A 122 -4.26 10.15 -0.79
N LYS A 123 -3.17 10.91 -0.93
CA LYS A 123 -2.52 11.60 0.17
C LYS A 123 -3.18 12.97 0.29
N LYS A 124 -4.42 13.01 0.79
CA LYS A 124 -5.03 14.30 1.17
C LYS A 124 -4.13 14.97 2.20
N ASP A 125 -3.96 16.28 2.07
CA ASP A 125 -3.10 17.13 2.89
C ASP A 125 -3.14 16.68 4.36
N ALA A 126 -2.04 16.08 4.82
CA ALA A 126 -1.84 15.71 6.20
C ALA A 126 -1.73 16.97 7.07
#